data_AF-A0A0Q3TMI4-F1
#
_entry.id   AF-A0A0Q3TMI4-F1
#
_cell.length_a   1.000
_cell.length_b   1.000
_cell.length_c   1.000
_cell.angle_alpha   90.00
_cell.angle_beta   90.00
_cell.angle_gamma   90.00
#
_symmetry.space_group_name_H-M   'P 1'
#
loop_
_entity.id
_entity.type
_entity.pdbx_description
1 polymer ?
#
loop_
_entity_poly.entity_id
_entity_poly.type
_entity_poly.pdbx_seq_one_letter_code
_entity_poly.pdbx_strand_id
1 'polypeptide(L)'
;MENLTEMLKGSLEGCVLEIISRHETYGYEITRRLNELGFTEVVEGTVYTILVRLEKKKLVSIQKKPSDMGPPRKFYTLNEAGRKELELFWKKWDFVSSKINVLKST
;
A
#
# COMPACT_ATOMS: atom_id res chain seq x y z
N MET A 1 -4.47 12.26 -14.69
CA MET A 1 -3.02 12.50 -14.52
C MET A 1 -2.34 11.30 -15.11
N GLU A 2 -1.64 11.45 -16.22
CA GLU A 2 -0.99 10.34 -16.93
C GLU A 2 0.48 10.23 -16.50
N ASN A 3 1.03 9.00 -16.48
CA ASN A 3 2.44 8.70 -16.23
C ASN A 3 2.94 9.03 -14.80
N LEU A 4 2.10 8.86 -13.78
CA LEU A 4 2.53 8.99 -12.37
C LEU A 4 3.36 7.80 -11.87
N THR A 5 3.47 6.73 -12.66
CA THR A 5 4.10 5.47 -12.28
C THR A 5 5.47 5.66 -11.61
N GLU A 6 6.37 6.49 -12.15
CA GLU A 6 7.69 6.72 -11.54
C GLU A 6 7.61 7.50 -10.22
N MET A 7 6.70 8.46 -10.09
CA MET A 7 6.49 9.21 -8.83
C MET A 7 5.86 8.34 -7.73
N LEU A 8 5.06 7.35 -8.14
CA LEU A 8 4.43 6.40 -7.23
C LEU A 8 5.36 5.26 -6.82
N LYS A 9 6.42 4.98 -7.60
CA LYS A 9 7.47 4.05 -7.18
C LYS A 9 8.09 4.53 -5.86
N GLY A 10 8.12 3.65 -4.87
CA GLY A 10 8.58 3.97 -3.52
C GLY A 10 7.46 4.41 -2.58
N SER A 11 6.50 5.22 -3.06
CA SER A 11 5.37 5.71 -2.25
C SER A 11 4.23 4.70 -2.14
N LEU A 12 4.00 3.89 -3.19
CA LEU A 12 2.87 2.98 -3.27
C LEU A 12 2.89 1.87 -2.21
N GLU A 13 4.08 1.46 -1.74
CA GLU A 13 4.20 0.50 -0.63
C GLU A 13 3.61 1.06 0.66
N GLY A 14 3.86 2.34 0.94
CA GLY A 14 3.26 3.05 2.08
C GLY A 14 1.75 3.21 1.95
N CYS A 15 1.23 3.48 0.74
CA CYS A 15 -0.21 3.50 0.49
C CYS A 15 -0.87 2.14 0.76
N VAL A 16 -0.21 1.05 0.37
CA VAL A 16 -0.71 -0.31 0.66
C VAL A 16 -0.68 -0.59 2.16
N LEU A 17 0.39 -0.24 2.87
CA LEU A 17 0.45 -0.34 4.34
C LEU A 17 -0.68 0.45 5.01
N GLU A 18 -0.93 1.68 4.57
CA GLU A 18 -2.01 2.53 5.08
C GLU A 18 -3.38 1.87 4.91
N ILE A 19 -3.67 1.30 3.73
CA ILE A 19 -4.96 0.61 3.49
C ILE A 19 -5.11 -0.60 4.43
N ILE A 20 -4.07 -1.43 4.55
CA ILE A 20 -4.08 -2.62 5.43
C ILE A 20 -4.20 -2.21 6.92
N SER A 21 -3.78 -1.00 7.28
CA SER A 21 -3.84 -0.51 8.67
C SER A 21 -5.26 -0.28 9.19
N ARG A 22 -6.19 0.01 8.27
CA ARG A 22 -7.56 0.43 8.60
C ARG A 22 -8.48 -0.74 8.91
N HIS A 23 -8.31 -1.84 8.19
CA HIS A 23 -9.06 -3.08 8.39
C HIS A 23 -8.37 -4.25 7.68
N GLU A 24 -8.78 -5.47 8.02
CA GLU A 24 -8.34 -6.66 7.32
C GLU A 24 -8.82 -6.63 5.86
N THR A 25 -7.92 -6.87 4.90
CA THR A 25 -8.22 -6.72 3.47
C THR A 25 -7.44 -7.73 2.60
N TYR A 26 -7.68 -7.74 1.28
CA TYR A 26 -7.03 -8.63 0.32
C TYR A 26 -6.66 -7.88 -0.97
N GLY A 27 -5.78 -8.47 -1.78
CA GLY A 27 -5.13 -7.79 -2.92
C GLY A 27 -6.06 -6.99 -3.84
N TYR A 28 -7.15 -7.60 -4.30
CA TYR A 28 -8.12 -6.93 -5.17
C TYR A 28 -8.81 -5.72 -4.50
N GLU A 29 -9.20 -5.83 -3.22
CA GLU A 29 -9.83 -4.72 -2.51
C GLU A 29 -8.86 -3.54 -2.35
N ILE A 30 -7.58 -3.82 -2.06
CA ILE A 30 -6.52 -2.80 -2.01
C ILE A 30 -6.37 -2.11 -3.37
N THR A 31 -6.29 -2.87 -4.47
CA THR A 31 -6.20 -2.32 -5.83
C THR A 31 -7.41 -1.45 -6.15
N ARG A 32 -8.62 -1.94 -5.85
CA ARG A 32 -9.86 -1.18 -6.06
C ARG A 32 -9.85 0.13 -5.29
N ARG A 33 -9.41 0.10 -4.03
CA ARG A 33 -9.35 1.30 -3.19
C ARG A 33 -8.34 2.33 -3.71
N LEU A 34 -7.18 1.90 -4.22
CA LEU A 34 -6.21 2.78 -4.86
C LEU A 34 -6.78 3.43 -6.12
N ASN A 35 -7.50 2.66 -6.94
CA ASN A 35 -8.16 3.17 -8.14
C ASN A 35 -9.26 4.19 -7.81
N GLU A 36 -10.07 3.94 -6.77
CA GLU A 36 -11.07 4.90 -6.25
C GLU A 36 -10.45 6.24 -5.79
N LEU A 37 -9.18 6.24 -5.36
CA LEU A 37 -8.43 7.45 -5.00
C LEU A 37 -7.81 8.18 -6.22
N GLY A 38 -7.96 7.63 -7.43
CA GLY A 38 -7.45 8.21 -8.67
C GLY A 38 -6.14 7.61 -9.17
N PHE A 39 -5.59 6.57 -8.52
CA PHE A 39 -4.41 5.85 -8.99
C PHE A 39 -4.76 4.80 -10.06
N THR A 40 -5.50 5.18 -11.09
CA THR A 40 -6.13 4.28 -12.06
C THR A 40 -5.16 3.42 -12.88
N GLU A 41 -3.88 3.76 -12.91
CA GLU A 41 -2.81 2.97 -13.56
C GLU A 41 -2.34 1.77 -12.69
N VAL A 42 -2.78 1.68 -11.42
CA VAL A 42 -2.37 0.61 -10.51
C VAL A 42 -3.15 -0.67 -10.80
N VAL A 43 -2.45 -1.67 -11.32
CA VAL A 43 -2.99 -3.01 -11.58
C VAL A 43 -2.75 -3.97 -10.41
N GLU A 44 -3.55 -5.04 -10.34
CA GLU A 44 -3.45 -6.06 -9.30
C GLU A 44 -2.05 -6.65 -9.16
N GLY A 45 -1.37 -6.96 -10.27
CA GLY A 45 -0.02 -7.53 -10.25
C GLY A 45 1.00 -6.67 -9.49
N THR A 46 0.86 -5.35 -9.56
CA THR A 46 1.70 -4.39 -8.81
C THR A 46 1.44 -4.50 -7.31
N VAL A 47 0.16 -4.54 -6.92
CA VAL A 47 -0.25 -4.69 -5.51
C VAL A 47 0.19 -6.05 -4.96
N TYR A 48 0.02 -7.14 -5.71
CA TYR A 48 0.51 -8.46 -5.29
C TYR A 48 2.03 -8.49 -5.11
N THR A 49 2.79 -7.83 -5.97
CA THR A 49 4.24 -7.70 -5.82
C THR A 49 4.60 -6.95 -4.53
N ILE A 50 3.86 -5.89 -4.19
CA ILE A 50 4.01 -5.19 -2.90
C ILE A 50 3.69 -6.13 -1.74
N LEU A 51 2.55 -6.83 -1.77
CA LEU A 51 2.13 -7.74 -0.70
C LEU A 51 3.17 -8.84 -0.43
N VAL A 52 3.77 -9.42 -1.49
CA VAL A 52 4.86 -10.39 -1.34
C VAL A 52 6.08 -9.78 -0.65
N ARG A 53 6.42 -8.51 -0.94
CA ARG A 53 7.51 -7.82 -0.24
C ARG A 53 7.18 -7.55 1.22
N LEU A 54 5.96 -7.12 1.53
CA LEU A 54 5.50 -6.90 2.91
C LEU A 54 5.53 -8.21 3.73
N GLU A 55 5.11 -9.32 3.13
CA GLU A 55 5.19 -10.68 3.70
C GLU A 55 6.66 -11.06 3.97
N LYS A 56 7.56 -10.89 3.00
CA LYS A 56 9.00 -11.15 3.17
C LYS A 56 9.63 -10.30 4.26
N LYS A 57 9.22 -9.04 4.38
CA LYS A 57 9.65 -8.11 5.44
C LYS A 57 8.99 -8.36 6.79
N LYS A 58 8.05 -9.33 6.88
CA LYS A 58 7.29 -9.65 8.10
C LYS A 58 6.51 -8.45 8.66
N LEU A 59 5.96 -7.61 7.80
CA LEU A 59 5.19 -6.41 8.20
C LEU A 59 3.68 -6.68 8.33
N VAL A 60 3.23 -7.84 7.86
CA VAL A 60 1.83 -8.24 7.83
C VAL A 60 1.64 -9.60 8.47
N SER A 61 0.50 -9.78 9.13
CA SER A 61 -0.06 -11.09 9.44
C SER A 61 -0.97 -11.52 8.29
N ILE A 62 -0.99 -12.82 8.00
CA ILE A 62 -1.72 -13.39 6.87
C ILE A 62 -2.66 -14.47 7.36
N GLN A 63 -3.94 -14.35 7.00
CA GLN A 63 -4.93 -15.40 7.18
C GLN A 63 -5.41 -15.88 5.80
N LYS A 64 -5.40 -17.19 5.56
CA LYS A 64 -6.04 -17.76 4.38
C LYS A 64 -7.50 -18.01 4.70
N LYS A 65 -8.41 -17.45 3.91
CA LYS A 65 -9.85 -17.68 4.03
C LYS A 65 -10.39 -18.39 2.79
N PRO A 66 -11.37 -19.29 2.94
CA PRO A 66 -12.11 -19.83 1.80
C PRO A 66 -12.69 -18.70 0.94
N SER A 67 -12.77 -18.94 -0.35
CA SER A 67 -13.46 -18.07 -1.30
C SER A 67 -14.70 -18.81 -1.78
N ASP A 68 -15.84 -18.12 -1.92
CA ASP A 68 -17.07 -18.74 -2.43
C ASP A 68 -16.87 -19.32 -3.84
N MET A 69 -15.95 -18.72 -4.60
CA MET A 69 -15.50 -19.19 -5.91
C MET A 69 -13.97 -19.06 -6.02
N GLY A 70 -13.31 -20.11 -6.51
CA GLY A 70 -11.86 -20.11 -6.78
C GLY A 70 -10.97 -20.44 -5.57
N PRO A 71 -9.64 -20.23 -5.69
CA PRO A 71 -8.70 -20.59 -4.65
C PRO A 71 -8.86 -19.74 -3.38
N PRO A 72 -8.43 -20.24 -2.21
CA PRO A 72 -8.43 -19.48 -0.97
C PRO A 72 -7.70 -18.14 -1.12
N ARG A 73 -8.28 -17.08 -0.55
CA ARG A 73 -7.70 -15.73 -0.58
C ARG A 73 -6.83 -15.51 0.65
N LYS A 74 -5.68 -14.86 0.45
CA LYS A 74 -4.89 -14.30 1.55
C LYS A 74 -5.51 -12.96 1.97
N PHE A 75 -5.88 -12.89 3.23
CA PHE A 75 -6.25 -11.66 3.92
C PHE A 75 -5.06 -11.17 4.75
N TYR A 76 -4.88 -9.86 4.80
CA TYR A 76 -3.73 -9.19 5.38
C TYR A 76 -4.19 -8.22 6.47
N THR A 77 -3.45 -8.21 7.58
CA THR A 77 -3.54 -7.19 8.64
C THR A 77 -2.13 -6.72 8.98
N LEU A 78 -1.97 -5.47 9.42
CA LEU A 78 -0.67 -5.03 9.95
C LEU A 78 -0.40 -5.69 11.29
N ASN A 79 0.83 -6.18 11.46
CA ASN A 79 1.37 -6.51 12.77
C ASN A 79 2.09 -5.28 13.37
N GLU A 80 2.71 -5.44 14.54
CA GLU A 80 3.41 -4.33 15.22
C GLU A 80 4.54 -3.74 14.37
N ALA A 81 5.32 -4.58 13.68
CA ALA A 81 6.40 -4.13 12.80
C ALA A 81 5.85 -3.34 11.60
N GLY A 82 4.73 -3.79 11.01
CA GLY A 82 4.05 -3.07 9.94
C GLY A 82 3.53 -1.70 10.37
N ARG A 83 3.00 -1.57 11.59
CA ARG A 83 2.56 -0.27 12.15
C ARG A 83 3.74 0.68 12.32
N LYS A 84 4.87 0.20 12.86
CA LYS A 84 6.10 0.98 12.99
C LYS A 84 6.65 1.45 11.64
N GLU A 85 6.63 0.57 10.63
CA GLU A 85 7.07 0.93 9.27
C GLU A 85 6.15 1.97 8.64
N LEU A 86 4.82 1.85 8.84
CA LEU A 86 3.84 2.83 8.38
C LEU A 86 4.05 4.21 9.02
N GLU A 87 4.27 4.27 10.34
CA GLU A 87 4.60 5.53 11.03
C GLU A 87 5.87 6.16 10.46
N LEU A 88 6.91 5.36 10.20
CA LEU A 88 8.15 5.83 9.61
C LEU A 88 7.95 6.32 8.17
N PHE A 89 7.12 5.63 7.39
CA PHE A 89 6.75 6.05 6.04
C PHE A 89 6.12 7.44 6.05
N TRP A 90 5.12 7.68 6.91
CA TRP A 90 4.46 8.99 6.99
C TRP A 90 5.40 10.09 7.47
N LYS A 91 6.28 9.82 8.45
CA LYS A 91 7.33 10.78 8.86
C LYS A 91 8.24 11.18 7.70
N LYS A 92 8.65 10.21 6.87
CA LYS A 92 9.49 10.48 5.67
C LYS A 92 8.71 11.28 4.64
N TRP A 93 7.44 10.93 4.40
CA TRP A 93 6.57 11.62 3.46
C TRP A 93 6.34 13.08 3.87
N ASP A 94 6.05 13.33 5.14
CA ASP A 94 5.84 14.69 5.68
C ASP A 94 7.10 15.54 5.50
N PHE A 95 8.27 14.97 5.76
CA PHE A 95 9.53 15.67 5.52
C PHE A 95 9.69 16.04 4.03
N VAL A 96 9.59 15.09 3.10
CA VAL A 96 9.82 15.35 1.67
C VAL A 96 8.77 16.29 1.09
N SER A 97 7.49 16.03 1.37
CA SER A 97 6.38 16.83 0.84
C SER A 97 6.42 18.26 1.36
N SER A 98 6.77 18.48 2.64
CA SER A 98 6.93 19.84 3.17
C SER A 98 8.04 20.61 2.47
N LYS A 99 9.21 19.99 2.21
CA LYS A 99 10.32 20.66 1.51
C LYS A 99 9.99 20.99 0.06
N ILE A 100 9.34 20.08 -0.66
CA ILE A 100 8.90 20.32 -2.04
C ILE A 100 7.85 21.44 -2.09
N ASN A 101 6.90 21.47 -1.14
CA ASN A 101 5.88 22.51 -1.08
C ASN A 101 6.48 23.89 -0.83
N VAL A 102 7.46 24.00 0.10
CA VAL A 102 8.21 25.25 0.33
C VAL A 102 8.93 25.69 -0.94
N LEU A 103 9.61 24.77 -1.63
CA LEU A 103 10.30 25.07 -2.89
C LEU A 103 9.33 25.55 -3.99
N LYS A 104 8.15 24.95 -4.09
CA LYS A 104 7.11 25.34 -5.07
C LYS A 104 6.55 26.75 -4.81
N SER A 105 6.51 27.17 -3.54
CA SER A 105 6.00 28.47 -3.12
C SER A 105 7.05 29.59 -3.11
N THR A 106 8.31 29.27 -3.45
CA THR A 106 9.40 30.24 -3.60
C THR A 106 9.51 30.63 -5.07
#